data_AF-A0AAU2Y0A6-F1
#
_entry.id   AF-A0AAU2Y0A6-F1
#
_cell.length_a   1.000
_cell.length_b   1.000
_cell.length_c   1.000
_cell.angle_alpha   90.00
_cell.angle_beta   90.00
_cell.angle_gamma   90.00
#
_symmetry.space_group_name_H-M   'P 1'
#
loop_
_entity.id
_entity.type
_entity.pdbx_description
1 polymer ?
#
loop_
_entity_poly.entity_id
_entity_poly.type
_entity_poly.pdbx_seq_one_letter_code
_entity_poly.pdbx_strand_id
1 'polypeptide(L)'
;MPRKEKAKLKALQQTIELARTAIKAKRWHQARYMLSRARAIVNALPTEQTAQHREQLSELRKKFEARNTTATKNARSAKGTRKPKSTPAAAPATGKKPTAKKSTAKSPTQQPKPTPARDLGDRYINRAALGYTPIDEA
;
A
#
# COMPACT_ATOMS: atom_id res chain seq x y z
N MET A 1 24.20 20.85 7.35
CA MET A 1 23.35 19.65 7.18
C MET A 1 22.22 19.64 8.21
N PRO A 2 20.95 19.69 7.79
CA PRO A 2 19.80 19.53 8.68
C PRO A 2 19.89 18.23 9.49
N ARG A 3 19.71 18.31 10.82
CA ARG A 3 19.76 17.12 11.72
C ARG A 3 18.80 16.00 11.29
N LYS A 4 17.69 16.38 10.66
CA LYS A 4 16.64 15.48 10.14
C LYS A 4 17.15 14.58 9.01
N GLU A 5 18.07 15.05 8.17
CA GLU A 5 18.61 14.26 7.06
C GLU A 5 19.52 13.15 7.55
N LYS A 6 20.39 13.44 8.52
CA LYS A 6 21.26 12.44 9.17
C LYS A 6 20.44 11.33 9.83
N ALA A 7 19.31 11.68 10.47
CA ALA A 7 18.40 10.69 11.06
C ALA A 7 17.76 9.80 9.99
N LYS A 8 17.33 10.37 8.85
CA LYS A 8 16.78 9.61 7.72
C LYS A 8 17.82 8.67 7.09
N LEU A 9 19.08 9.10 6.98
CA LEU A 9 20.18 8.24 6.49
C LEU A 9 20.45 7.07 7.44
N LYS A 10 20.50 7.31 8.75
CA LYS A 10 20.63 6.23 9.74
C LYS A 10 19.46 5.25 9.67
N ALA A 11 18.23 5.76 9.55
CA ALA A 11 17.04 4.94 9.38
C ALA A 11 17.12 4.10 8.09
N LEU A 12 17.60 4.68 7.00
CA LEU A 12 17.82 3.97 5.74
C LEU A 12 18.81 2.81 5.93
N GLN A 13 19.97 3.07 6.52
CA GLN A 13 20.99 2.05 6.79
C GLN A 13 20.42 0.90 7.63
N GLN A 14 19.73 1.21 8.73
CA GLN A 14 19.08 0.21 9.57
C GLN A 14 18.05 -0.62 8.79
N THR A 15 17.24 0.02 7.94
CA THR A 15 16.27 -0.73 7.12
C THR A 15 16.93 -1.66 6.10
N ILE A 16 18.08 -1.27 5.55
CA ILE A 16 18.87 -2.10 4.63
C ILE A 16 19.46 -3.32 5.37
N GLU A 17 20.00 -3.11 6.57
CA GLU A 17 20.51 -4.20 7.41
C GLU A 17 19.40 -5.17 7.82
N LEU A 18 18.25 -4.64 8.25
CA LEU A 18 17.06 -5.45 8.54
C LEU A 18 16.54 -6.21 7.30
N ALA A 19 16.61 -5.60 6.12
CA ALA A 19 16.25 -6.30 4.89
C ALA A 19 17.23 -7.45 4.59
N ARG A 20 18.55 -7.24 4.78
CA ARG A 20 19.57 -8.28 4.62
C ARG A 20 19.36 -9.44 5.58
N THR A 21 19.12 -9.15 6.86
CA THR A 21 18.86 -10.19 7.87
C THR A 21 17.56 -10.92 7.59
N ALA A 22 16.49 -10.22 7.20
CA ALA A 22 15.22 -10.85 6.83
C ALA A 22 15.35 -11.76 5.60
N ILE A 23 16.14 -11.37 4.59
CA ILE A 23 16.44 -12.21 3.42
C ILE A 23 17.24 -13.45 3.85
N LYS A 24 18.30 -13.28 4.65
CA LYS A 24 19.12 -14.39 5.16
C LYS A 24 18.29 -15.36 6.01
N ALA A 25 17.41 -14.84 6.85
CA ALA A 25 16.50 -15.60 7.70
C ALA A 25 15.25 -16.13 6.97
N LYS A 26 15.16 -15.96 5.64
CA LYS A 26 14.03 -16.39 4.81
C LYS A 26 12.66 -15.83 5.27
N ARG A 27 12.64 -14.66 5.92
CA ARG A 27 11.42 -13.97 6.38
C ARG A 27 10.86 -13.06 5.28
N TRP A 28 10.17 -13.63 4.31
CA TRP A 28 9.86 -12.97 3.05
C TRP A 28 8.87 -11.79 3.13
N HIS A 29 7.85 -11.89 3.99
CA HIS A 29 6.92 -10.79 4.21
C HIS A 29 7.63 -9.59 4.84
N GLN A 30 8.48 -9.85 5.83
CA GLN A 30 9.30 -8.83 6.47
C GLN A 30 10.29 -8.22 5.47
N ALA A 31 10.98 -9.03 4.66
CA ALA A 31 11.88 -8.54 3.62
C ALA A 31 11.15 -7.64 2.61
N ARG A 32 9.97 -8.05 2.12
CA ARG A 32 9.14 -7.24 1.21
C ARG A 32 8.77 -5.90 1.83
N TYR A 33 8.33 -5.91 3.09
CA TYR A 33 7.98 -4.70 3.81
C TYR A 33 9.19 -3.76 3.97
N MET A 34 10.34 -4.29 4.40
CA MET A 34 11.56 -3.50 4.57
C MET A 34 12.08 -2.92 3.25
N LEU A 35 12.04 -3.69 2.15
CA LEU A 35 12.40 -3.19 0.82
C LEU A 35 11.46 -2.08 0.31
N SER A 36 10.18 -2.13 0.69
CA SER A 36 9.21 -1.06 0.38
C SER A 36 9.47 0.19 1.22
N ARG A 37 9.67 0.02 2.53
CA ARG A 37 10.00 1.11 3.45
C ARG A 37 11.30 1.82 3.07
N ALA A 38 12.35 1.07 2.75
CA ALA A 38 13.62 1.63 2.30
C ALA A 38 13.44 2.46 1.01
N ARG A 39 12.57 2.04 0.08
CA ARG A 39 12.23 2.82 -1.12
C ARG A 39 11.58 4.16 -0.77
N ALA A 40 10.63 4.15 0.16
CA ALA A 40 9.96 5.38 0.60
C ALA A 40 10.96 6.37 1.22
N ILE A 41 11.91 5.86 2.01
CA ILE A 41 12.98 6.66 2.59
C ILE A 41 13.89 7.24 1.49
N VAL A 42 14.37 6.41 0.55
CA VAL A 42 15.20 6.87 -0.58
C VAL A 42 14.52 7.94 -1.44
N ASN A 43 13.22 7.81 -1.69
CA ASN A 43 12.46 8.79 -2.46
C ASN A 43 12.29 10.14 -1.72
N ALA A 44 12.39 10.14 -0.39
CA ALA A 44 12.27 11.31 0.46
C ALA A 44 13.62 11.99 0.78
N LEU A 45 14.71 11.50 0.20
CA LEU A 45 16.08 11.98 0.41
C LEU A 45 16.69 12.49 -0.91
N PRO A 46 17.64 13.45 -0.85
CA PRO A 46 18.38 13.92 -2.02
C PRO A 46 19.17 12.79 -2.71
N THR A 47 19.29 12.88 -4.04
CA THR A 47 20.04 11.93 -4.88
C THR A 47 21.52 11.86 -4.53
N GLU A 48 22.14 13.01 -4.32
CA GLU A 48 23.60 13.13 -4.12
C GLU A 48 24.12 12.28 -2.94
N GLN A 49 23.36 12.23 -1.85
CA GLN A 49 23.76 11.52 -0.63
C GLN A 49 23.30 10.06 -0.60
N THR A 50 22.43 9.64 -1.53
CA THR A 50 21.80 8.30 -1.50
C THR A 50 22.20 7.39 -2.65
N ALA A 51 23.11 7.80 -3.54
CA ALA A 51 23.56 7.01 -4.69
C ALA A 51 24.01 5.59 -4.29
N GLN A 52 24.95 5.48 -3.34
CA GLN A 52 25.45 4.19 -2.85
C GLN A 52 24.34 3.31 -2.24
N HIS A 53 23.42 3.92 -1.47
CA HIS A 53 22.33 3.17 -0.86
C HIS A 53 21.28 2.71 -1.87
N ARG A 54 21.08 3.46 -2.96
CA ARG A 54 20.20 3.07 -4.08
C ARG A 54 20.76 1.85 -4.80
N GLU A 55 22.07 1.83 -5.04
CA GLU A 55 22.77 0.68 -5.62
C GLU A 55 22.62 -0.55 -4.72
N GLN A 56 22.94 -0.42 -3.43
CA GLN A 56 22.76 -1.51 -2.45
C GLN A 56 21.31 -2.03 -2.41
N LEU A 57 20.33 -1.13 -2.45
CA LEU A 57 18.92 -1.51 -2.48
C LEU A 57 18.55 -2.23 -3.78
N SER A 58 19.10 -1.79 -4.92
CA SER A 58 18.90 -2.44 -6.22
C SER A 58 19.46 -3.85 -6.24
N GLU A 59 20.64 -4.08 -5.65
CA GLU A 59 21.23 -5.41 -5.51
C GLU A 59 20.39 -6.30 -4.61
N LEU A 60 19.93 -5.79 -3.46
CA LEU A 60 19.05 -6.54 -2.56
C LEU A 60 17.73 -6.92 -3.23
N ARG A 61 17.19 -6.04 -4.07
CA ARG A 61 16.02 -6.35 -4.89
C ARG A 61 16.32 -7.44 -5.91
N LYS A 62 17.41 -7.33 -6.67
CA LYS A 62 17.83 -8.38 -7.61
C LYS A 62 17.94 -9.73 -6.92
N LYS A 63 18.55 -9.78 -5.72
CA LYS A 63 18.64 -11.01 -4.90
C LYS A 63 17.27 -11.52 -4.44
N PHE A 64 16.38 -10.62 -3.99
CA PHE A 64 15.02 -10.97 -3.58
C PHE A 64 14.16 -11.45 -4.77
N GLU A 65 14.31 -10.84 -5.94
CA GLU A 65 13.59 -11.18 -7.17
C GLU A 65 14.12 -12.46 -7.80
N ALA A 66 15.43 -12.70 -7.81
CA ALA A 66 16.04 -13.95 -8.28
C ALA A 66 15.55 -15.17 -7.50
N ARG A 67 15.09 -14.98 -6.25
CA ARG A 67 14.34 -16.01 -5.55
C ARG A 67 12.92 -16.19 -6.11
N ASN A 68 12.25 -15.09 -6.45
CA ASN A 68 10.90 -15.14 -6.96
C ASN A 68 10.84 -15.57 -8.44
N THR A 69 11.94 -15.57 -9.21
CA THR A 69 11.94 -15.97 -10.64
C THR A 69 11.53 -17.43 -10.86
N THR A 70 11.74 -18.32 -9.90
CA THR A 70 11.18 -19.69 -9.96
C THR A 70 9.67 -19.71 -9.78
N ALA A 71 9.09 -18.78 -9.02
CA ALA A 71 7.64 -18.67 -8.78
C ALA A 71 6.91 -17.72 -9.76
N THR A 72 7.58 -16.69 -10.29
CA THR A 72 6.98 -15.71 -11.19
C THR A 72 6.93 -16.18 -12.64
N LYS A 73 7.74 -17.18 -13.03
CA LYS A 73 7.54 -17.90 -14.30
C LYS A 73 6.18 -18.63 -14.32
N ASN A 74 5.67 -19.04 -13.15
CA ASN A 74 4.35 -19.67 -13.01
C ASN A 74 3.22 -18.66 -12.76
N ALA A 75 3.48 -17.52 -12.12
CA ALA A 75 2.45 -16.51 -11.84
C ALA A 75 2.21 -15.51 -12.99
N ARG A 76 3.21 -15.25 -13.85
CA ARG A 76 3.07 -14.30 -14.97
C ARG A 76 2.37 -14.92 -16.19
N SER A 77 2.41 -16.24 -16.33
CA SER A 77 1.59 -17.01 -17.28
C SER A 77 0.13 -17.13 -16.84
N ALA A 78 -0.18 -17.01 -15.54
CA ALA A 78 -1.55 -17.06 -15.02
C ALA A 78 -2.29 -15.70 -15.01
N LYS A 79 -1.61 -14.58 -15.31
CA LYS A 79 -2.21 -13.23 -15.33
C LYS A 79 -2.04 -12.54 -16.69
N GLY A 80 -2.26 -13.30 -17.77
CA GLY A 80 -2.19 -12.83 -19.16
C GLY A 80 -3.52 -12.43 -19.79
N THR A 81 -4.68 -12.67 -19.16
CA THR A 81 -5.99 -12.37 -19.75
C THR A 81 -6.79 -11.41 -18.86
N ARG A 82 -6.56 -10.10 -19.06
CA ARG A 82 -7.54 -9.00 -18.90
C ARG A 82 -6.83 -7.68 -19.19
N LYS A 83 -6.73 -7.34 -20.47
CA LYS A 83 -6.40 -5.98 -20.93
C LYS A 83 -7.60 -5.05 -20.60
N PRO A 84 -7.37 -3.80 -20.17
CA PRO A 84 -8.40 -2.77 -20.24
C PRO A 84 -8.39 -2.21 -21.68
N LYS A 85 -9.54 -2.23 -22.36
CA LYS A 85 -9.66 -1.55 -23.67
C LYS A 85 -10.88 -0.63 -23.64
N SER A 86 -10.55 0.64 -23.86
CA SER A 86 -11.39 1.80 -24.09
C SER A 86 -12.45 1.60 -25.18
N THR A 87 -13.63 2.21 -24.96
CA THR A 87 -14.69 2.46 -25.95
C THR A 87 -14.26 3.52 -26.98
N PRO A 88 -14.77 3.45 -28.24
CA PRO A 88 -15.78 4.42 -28.68
C PRO A 88 -16.92 3.82 -29.53
N ALA A 89 -17.93 4.65 -29.81
CA ALA A 89 -19.30 4.33 -30.25
C ALA A 89 -19.52 4.14 -31.77
N ALA A 90 -20.55 3.35 -32.15
CA ALA A 90 -21.58 3.59 -33.20
C ALA A 90 -22.36 2.28 -33.50
N ALA A 91 -23.68 2.40 -33.73
CA ALA A 91 -24.74 1.37 -33.68
C ALA A 91 -24.99 0.61 -35.03
N PRO A 92 -26.15 -0.05 -35.29
CA PRO A 92 -27.09 -0.88 -34.49
C PRO A 92 -27.46 -2.23 -35.17
N ALA A 93 -27.97 -3.25 -34.46
CA ALA A 93 -28.86 -4.27 -35.05
C ALA A 93 -29.62 -5.13 -34.02
N THR A 94 -30.95 -5.08 -34.15
CA THR A 94 -31.94 -6.16 -33.95
C THR A 94 -32.16 -6.80 -32.56
N GLY A 95 -33.12 -6.20 -31.85
CA GLY A 95 -34.38 -6.92 -31.55
C GLY A 95 -34.44 -7.82 -30.31
N LYS A 96 -35.05 -7.30 -29.23
CA LYS A 96 -36.33 -7.76 -28.64
C LYS A 96 -36.56 -7.08 -27.28
N LYS A 97 -37.61 -6.24 -27.21
CA LYS A 97 -38.32 -5.82 -25.97
C LYS A 97 -39.13 -7.03 -25.43
N PRO A 98 -39.69 -7.05 -24.20
CA PRO A 98 -40.41 -5.96 -23.50
C PRO A 98 -40.01 -5.87 -21.99
N THR A 99 -40.44 -4.98 -21.08
CA THR A 99 -41.59 -4.09 -20.85
C THR A 99 -41.15 -2.91 -19.98
N ALA A 100 -41.86 -1.78 -20.06
CA ALA A 100 -41.56 -0.52 -19.41
C ALA A 100 -41.95 -0.45 -17.92
N LYS A 101 -41.24 0.39 -17.14
CA LYS A 101 -41.81 1.41 -16.23
C LYS A 101 -40.79 2.55 -15.99
N LYS A 102 -41.26 3.78 -16.27
CA LYS A 102 -40.80 5.14 -15.85
C LYS A 102 -40.18 5.13 -14.43
N SER A 103 -39.26 6.00 -13.99
CA SER A 103 -39.04 7.43 -14.23
C SER A 103 -37.72 7.87 -13.57
N THR A 104 -37.00 8.77 -14.24
CA THR A 104 -36.25 9.94 -13.73
C THR A 104 -35.92 10.04 -12.23
N ALA A 105 -34.63 10.14 -11.89
CA ALA A 105 -34.11 11.07 -10.88
C ALA A 105 -32.58 11.17 -10.96
N LYS A 106 -32.09 12.41 -10.88
CA LYS A 106 -30.67 12.80 -10.86
C LYS A 106 -30.12 12.67 -9.42
N SER A 107 -28.88 12.16 -9.31
CA SER A 107 -27.91 12.38 -8.19
C SER A 107 -28.28 11.76 -6.82
N PRO A 108 -27.34 11.54 -5.86
CA PRO A 108 -25.97 12.04 -5.77
C PRO A 108 -24.88 11.02 -5.35
N THR A 109 -23.65 11.51 -5.40
CA THR A 109 -22.38 11.04 -4.85
C THR A 109 -22.49 10.12 -3.63
N GLN A 110 -22.00 8.89 -3.77
CA GLN A 110 -21.94 7.88 -2.72
C GLN A 110 -20.86 8.27 -1.69
N GLN A 111 -21.27 8.82 -0.55
CA GLN A 111 -20.39 9.04 0.60
C GLN A 111 -19.88 7.69 1.14
N PRO A 112 -18.60 7.58 1.54
CA PRO A 112 -18.08 6.35 2.14
C PRO A 112 -18.77 6.10 3.49
N LYS A 113 -19.38 4.93 3.61
CA LYS A 113 -20.10 4.47 4.80
C LYS A 113 -19.12 4.39 5.98
N PRO A 114 -19.38 5.04 7.13
CA PRO A 114 -18.50 4.95 8.29
C PRO A 114 -18.44 3.50 8.77
N THR A 115 -17.23 3.02 9.04
CA THR A 115 -16.96 1.70 9.62
C THR A 115 -17.69 1.62 10.97
N PRO A 116 -18.39 0.51 11.31
CA PRO A 116 -19.01 0.37 12.61
C PRO A 116 -17.95 0.56 13.69
N ALA A 117 -18.20 1.48 14.63
CA ALA A 117 -17.40 1.60 15.82
C ALA A 117 -17.37 0.25 16.52
N ARG A 118 -16.21 -0.15 17.02
CA ARG A 118 -16.02 -1.42 17.70
C ARG A 118 -16.88 -1.37 18.96
N ASP A 119 -17.91 -2.21 19.03
CA ASP A 119 -18.81 -2.25 20.18
C ASP A 119 -18.01 -2.66 21.42
N LEU A 120 -17.87 -1.73 22.35
CA LEU A 120 -17.09 -1.92 23.57
C LEU A 120 -17.93 -2.59 24.67
N GLY A 121 -19.24 -2.77 24.48
CA GLY A 121 -20.17 -3.28 25.50
C GLY A 121 -20.13 -2.46 26.79
N ASP A 122 -20.63 -3.02 27.90
CA ASP A 122 -20.60 -2.39 29.24
C ASP A 122 -19.20 -2.41 29.89
N ARG A 123 -18.14 -2.46 29.09
CA ARG A 123 -16.78 -2.39 29.61
C ARG A 123 -16.53 -0.99 30.14
N TYR A 124 -16.45 -0.86 31.47
CA TYR A 124 -15.99 0.36 32.11
C TYR A 124 -14.56 0.65 31.66
N ILE A 125 -14.37 1.69 30.84
CA ILE A 125 -13.06 2.17 30.43
C ILE A 125 -12.63 3.26 31.40
N ASN A 126 -11.61 2.97 32.22
CA ASN A 126 -10.97 3.99 33.03
C ASN A 126 -10.17 4.94 32.13
N ARG A 127 -10.83 6.02 31.72
CA ARG A 127 -10.28 7.04 30.82
C ARG A 127 -9.10 7.80 31.43
N ALA A 128 -9.09 7.98 32.75
CA ALA A 128 -7.98 8.59 33.48
C ALA A 128 -6.72 7.72 33.45
N ALA A 129 -6.85 6.39 33.56
CA ALA A 129 -5.73 5.46 33.42
C ALA A 129 -5.11 5.49 32.01
N LEU A 130 -5.88 5.90 31.00
CA LEU A 130 -5.42 6.07 29.62
C LEU A 130 -4.80 7.45 29.35
N GLY A 131 -4.66 8.31 30.37
CA GLY A 131 -4.07 9.64 30.25
C GLY A 131 -4.95 10.65 29.50
N TYR A 132 -6.23 10.34 29.29
CA TYR A 132 -7.19 11.28 28.74
C TYR A 132 -7.81 12.07 29.89
N THR A 133 -7.73 13.40 29.82
CA THR A 133 -8.44 14.29 30.72
C THR A 133 -9.95 14.18 30.48
N PRO A 134 -10.79 14.29 31.53
CA PRO A 134 -12.24 14.34 31.35
C PRO A 134 -12.61 15.50 30.41
N ILE A 135 -13.62 15.27 29.57
CA ILE A 135 -14.10 16.25 28.57
C ILE A 135 -15.03 17.31 29.20
N ASP A 136 -15.42 17.14 30.47
CA ASP A 136 -16.28 18.10 31.19
C ASP A 136 -15.49 19.25 31.81
N GLU A 137 -14.88 20.06 30.95
CA GLU A 137 -14.58 21.45 31.28
C GLU A 137 -14.71 22.29 30.00
N ALA A 138 -15.96 22.59 29.63
CA ALA A 138 -16.35 23.60 28.65
C ALA A 138 -17.67 24.25 29.09
#